data_AF-L8H144-F1
#
_entry.id   AF-L8H144-F1
#
_cell.length_a   1.000
_cell.length_b   1.000
_cell.length_c   1.000
_cell.angle_alpha   90.00
_cell.angle_beta   90.00
_cell.angle_gamma   90.00
#
_symmetry.space_group_name_H-M   'P 1'
#
loop_
_entity.id
_entity.type
_entity.pdbx_description
1 polymer ?
#
loop_
_entity_poly.entity_id
_entity_poly.type
_entity_poly.pdbx_seq_one_letter_code
_entity_poly.pdbx_strand_id
1 'polypeptide(L)'
;MDDRISLGVDTNCVPDIEETLQFSRSSGRPFDALVIKRDEPLTRSDTLLGSNDWTTSVIGKISPWLDCDSESAAIRTRSEKAFKQEVAWATHLGLHAVMLPAPRFHSTNYSHVINHVASNLSYMQAWVKIPLVAPESEQEARETDPWEWWNNLRLLAEHNSNMGVALELTADLPGEKALKRWLGEPVKAVILPTSIFLTNKLGYPTLSKKHQAFLCRLFRYRLQFIVTGSPHHKDGLSAYQQYIRFLHRKQSPLTDQEHFEAPYWDYLQAPLQPLMDNLESQTYETFERDPVKYREYERACFEALKKRGKDEETVLMVVGAGRGPLVAGALRAAKQAERKLKVYAVDKNPNAVITLRNRKVAEGWDNVTVVDTDMRVWNAPEKADILVSELLGSFGDNELSPECLDGAQKFLKEIGGISIPSAYTSYLAPLSSSKLYNEVKAYNDRKHFETAYVVKFHNTDQLAEAKPCFTFTHPNRAALIDNSRYTKLSWVIEEASTLHGFGGYFDATLFEEGRSYWIGLQT
;
A
#
# COMPACT_ATOMS: atom_id res chain seq x y z
N MET A 1 -2.88 15.19 8.12
CA MET A 1 -4.00 14.78 7.24
C MET A 1 -5.20 15.62 7.62
N ASP A 2 -5.90 16.19 6.64
CA ASP A 2 -7.13 16.93 6.93
C ASP A 2 -8.22 15.89 7.25
N ASP A 3 -8.80 15.97 8.46
CA ASP A 3 -9.75 14.98 9.02
C ASP A 3 -11.16 15.09 8.39
N ARG A 4 -11.22 15.69 7.20
CA ARG A 4 -12.44 16.09 6.49
C ARG A 4 -12.70 15.14 5.34
N ILE A 5 -13.77 14.37 5.46
CA ILE A 5 -14.34 13.56 4.37
C ILE A 5 -14.87 14.46 3.24
N SER A 6 -14.55 14.11 1.99
CA SER A 6 -15.10 14.76 0.79
C SER A 6 -16.42 14.11 0.38
N LEU A 7 -17.49 14.91 0.31
CA LEU A 7 -18.83 14.45 -0.02
C LEU A 7 -19.42 15.23 -1.19
N GLY A 8 -19.87 14.51 -2.22
CA GLY A 8 -20.58 15.03 -3.37
C GLY A 8 -22.04 14.56 -3.43
N VAL A 9 -22.81 15.19 -4.31
CA VAL A 9 -24.18 14.78 -4.69
C VAL A 9 -24.20 14.56 -6.19
N ASP A 10 -24.74 13.42 -6.61
CA ASP A 10 -25.00 13.12 -8.01
C ASP A 10 -26.46 13.45 -8.37
N THR A 11 -26.67 14.16 -9.48
CA THR A 11 -27.98 14.48 -10.03
C THR A 11 -27.96 14.37 -11.55
N ASN A 12 -29.02 13.82 -12.14
CA ASN A 12 -29.24 13.84 -13.59
C ASN A 12 -29.94 15.12 -14.03
N CYS A 13 -30.13 16.07 -13.11
CA CYS A 13 -30.65 17.36 -13.48
C CYS A 13 -30.26 18.49 -12.58
N VAL A 14 -30.08 19.58 -13.28
CA VAL A 14 -29.77 20.88 -12.79
C VAL A 14 -30.63 21.84 -13.62
N PRO A 15 -31.80 22.35 -13.19
CA PRO A 15 -32.57 23.32 -13.99
C PRO A 15 -31.88 24.70 -14.04
N ASP A 16 -31.26 25.08 -12.93
CA ASP A 16 -30.38 26.23 -12.75
C ASP A 16 -29.11 25.77 -12.02
N ILE A 17 -27.94 26.05 -12.58
CA ILE A 17 -26.67 25.51 -12.06
C ILE A 17 -26.13 26.27 -10.85
N GLU A 18 -26.38 27.58 -10.76
CA GLU A 18 -25.99 28.37 -9.59
C GLU A 18 -26.85 27.97 -8.39
N GLU A 19 -28.17 27.91 -8.59
CA GLU A 19 -29.09 27.44 -7.55
C GLU A 19 -28.80 25.99 -7.18
N THR A 20 -28.55 25.11 -8.15
CA THR A 20 -28.24 23.70 -7.85
C THR A 20 -26.90 23.55 -7.13
N LEU A 21 -25.92 24.43 -7.31
CA LEU A 21 -24.68 24.39 -6.52
C LEU A 21 -24.89 24.94 -5.10
N GLN A 22 -25.58 26.06 -4.94
CA GLN A 22 -25.96 26.57 -3.61
C GLN A 22 -26.85 25.58 -2.86
N PHE A 23 -27.73 24.91 -3.58
CA PHE A 23 -28.58 23.85 -3.07
C PHE A 23 -27.77 22.55 -2.91
N SER A 24 -26.77 22.18 -3.71
CA SER A 24 -25.89 21.04 -3.35
C SER A 24 -25.14 21.27 -2.03
N ARG A 25 -24.91 22.55 -1.68
CA ARG A 25 -24.46 23.01 -0.37
C ARG A 25 -25.59 23.03 0.71
N SER A 26 -26.87 22.85 0.31
CA SER A 26 -28.11 22.87 1.13
C SER A 26 -29.37 21.98 0.71
N SER A 27 -29.24 20.86 -0.05
CA SER A 27 -30.25 19.87 -0.61
C SER A 27 -30.63 19.99 -2.12
N GLY A 28 -31.45 19.17 -2.82
CA GLY A 28 -31.51 19.11 -4.34
C GLY A 28 -32.90 18.86 -5.00
N ARG A 29 -33.10 19.11 -6.33
CA ARG A 29 -34.24 18.66 -7.22
C ARG A 29 -33.92 18.61 -8.78
N PRO A 30 -34.67 17.83 -9.64
CA PRO A 30 -34.18 17.31 -10.95
C PRO A 30 -35.03 17.57 -12.27
N PHE A 31 -34.77 16.84 -13.43
CA PHE A 31 -34.96 17.03 -14.95
C PHE A 31 -33.84 17.03 -16.10
N ASP A 32 -33.94 16.09 -17.07
CA ASP A 32 -33.06 15.78 -18.24
C ASP A 32 -33.40 16.49 -19.59
N ALA A 33 -32.49 16.45 -20.61
CA ALA A 33 -32.80 16.74 -22.04
C ALA A 33 -31.84 16.11 -23.11
N LEU A 34 -32.30 16.05 -24.37
CA LEU A 34 -31.76 15.35 -25.58
C LEU A 34 -31.62 16.37 -26.76
N VAL A 35 -30.69 16.21 -27.73
CA VAL A 35 -30.43 17.21 -28.83
C VAL A 35 -30.43 16.64 -30.26
N ILE A 36 -31.00 17.42 -31.22
CA ILE A 36 -30.82 17.36 -32.69
C ILE A 36 -30.34 18.76 -33.18
N LYS A 37 -29.52 18.81 -34.25
CA LYS A 37 -28.87 20.02 -34.84
C LYS A 37 -29.74 21.29 -34.86
N ARG A 38 -29.23 22.38 -34.29
CA ARG A 38 -29.80 23.73 -34.29
C ARG A 38 -28.70 24.80 -34.36
N ASP A 39 -29.04 26.00 -34.82
CA ASP A 39 -28.24 27.24 -34.67
C ASP A 39 -28.29 27.79 -33.22
N GLU A 40 -28.96 27.07 -32.33
CA GLU A 40 -29.08 27.36 -30.90
C GLU A 40 -27.84 26.86 -30.13
N PRO A 41 -27.54 27.45 -28.96
CA PRO A 41 -26.44 26.99 -28.12
C PRO A 41 -26.59 25.50 -27.78
N LEU A 42 -25.50 24.75 -27.96
CA LEU A 42 -25.47 23.30 -27.72
C LEU A 42 -25.77 22.95 -26.25
N THR A 43 -25.27 23.77 -25.31
CA THR A 43 -25.41 23.59 -23.86
C THR A 43 -25.28 24.95 -23.16
N ARG A 44 -25.31 24.95 -21.82
CA ARG A 44 -25.17 26.16 -21.00
C ARG A 44 -23.78 26.78 -21.11
N SER A 45 -23.72 28.10 -20.87
CA SER A 45 -22.48 28.88 -20.89
C SER A 45 -21.56 28.53 -19.72
N ASP A 46 -20.25 28.53 -19.96
CA ASP A 46 -19.19 28.46 -18.94
C ASP A 46 -19.25 29.63 -17.96
N THR A 47 -19.72 30.80 -18.41
CA THR A 47 -19.81 32.03 -17.61
C THR A 47 -20.85 31.99 -16.49
N LEU A 48 -21.63 30.92 -16.35
CA LEU A 48 -22.61 30.77 -15.26
C LEU A 48 -21.96 30.51 -13.90
N LEU A 49 -20.68 30.13 -13.86
CA LEU A 49 -19.95 29.94 -12.61
C LEU A 49 -18.55 30.52 -12.73
N GLY A 50 -17.97 30.88 -11.58
CA GLY A 50 -16.54 31.18 -11.54
C GLY A 50 -15.72 29.94 -11.89
N SER A 51 -14.58 30.11 -12.56
CA SER A 51 -13.69 29.00 -12.95
C SER A 51 -13.27 28.12 -11.76
N ASN A 52 -13.13 28.72 -10.57
CA ASN A 52 -12.84 27.98 -9.35
C ASN A 52 -13.99 27.06 -8.91
N ASP A 53 -15.25 27.47 -9.06
CA ASP A 53 -16.41 26.63 -8.73
C ASP A 53 -16.52 25.45 -9.71
N TRP A 54 -16.29 25.67 -11.01
CA TRP A 54 -16.19 24.59 -11.99
C TRP A 54 -15.10 23.57 -11.62
N THR A 55 -13.90 24.07 -11.31
CA THR A 55 -12.74 23.23 -11.01
C THR A 55 -12.93 22.42 -9.72
N THR A 56 -13.54 23.01 -8.69
CA THR A 56 -13.55 22.42 -7.33
C THR A 56 -14.87 21.78 -6.93
N SER A 57 -15.99 22.17 -7.54
CA SER A 57 -17.33 21.78 -7.10
C SER A 57 -18.13 20.99 -8.13
N VAL A 58 -17.64 20.83 -9.36
CA VAL A 58 -18.38 20.15 -10.44
C VAL A 58 -17.60 18.96 -10.99
N ILE A 59 -18.28 17.82 -11.09
CA ILE A 59 -17.83 16.63 -11.80
C ILE A 59 -18.74 16.46 -13.02
N GLY A 60 -18.16 16.37 -14.21
CA GLY A 60 -18.92 16.17 -15.44
C GLY A 60 -19.53 14.77 -15.49
N LYS A 61 -20.60 14.57 -16.25
CA LYS A 61 -21.14 13.24 -16.55
C LYS A 61 -21.34 13.10 -18.04
N ILE A 62 -20.89 11.98 -18.58
CA ILE A 62 -21.16 11.63 -19.97
C ILE A 62 -22.63 11.26 -20.13
N SER A 63 -23.23 11.74 -21.22
CA SER A 63 -24.65 11.52 -21.48
C SER A 63 -25.00 10.02 -21.59
N PRO A 64 -26.09 9.56 -20.96
CA PRO A 64 -26.43 8.14 -20.89
C PRO A 64 -26.91 7.52 -22.21
N TRP A 65 -27.27 8.34 -23.20
CA TRP A 65 -27.73 7.86 -24.51
C TRP A 65 -26.59 7.43 -25.44
N LEU A 66 -25.34 7.73 -25.08
CA LEU A 66 -24.17 7.43 -25.90
C LEU A 66 -23.89 5.94 -25.89
N ASP A 67 -23.92 5.31 -27.08
CA ASP A 67 -23.57 3.91 -27.27
C ASP A 67 -22.46 3.78 -28.33
N CYS A 68 -21.22 3.88 -27.87
CA CYS A 68 -20.03 3.74 -28.72
C CYS A 68 -19.87 2.31 -29.25
N ASP A 69 -20.56 1.30 -28.73
CA ASP A 69 -20.48 -0.08 -29.19
C ASP A 69 -21.77 -0.52 -29.92
N SER A 70 -22.63 0.43 -30.27
CA SER A 70 -23.87 0.13 -31.02
C SER A 70 -23.57 -0.61 -32.32
N GLU A 71 -24.36 -1.65 -32.62
CA GLU A 71 -24.29 -2.36 -33.90
C GLU A 71 -24.54 -1.42 -35.09
N SER A 72 -25.39 -0.41 -34.89
CA SER A 72 -25.65 0.63 -35.89
C SER A 72 -24.45 1.56 -36.04
N ALA A 73 -23.78 1.50 -37.19
CA ALA A 73 -22.65 2.37 -37.52
C ALA A 73 -22.98 3.86 -37.37
N ALA A 74 -24.21 4.26 -37.71
CA ALA A 74 -24.65 5.65 -37.59
C ALA A 74 -24.76 6.10 -36.12
N ILE A 75 -25.24 5.23 -35.22
CA ILE A 75 -25.30 5.52 -33.79
C ILE A 75 -23.89 5.58 -33.23
N ARG A 76 -23.07 4.55 -33.49
CA ARG A 76 -21.68 4.45 -33.06
C ARG A 76 -20.86 5.69 -33.41
N THR A 77 -20.82 6.09 -34.68
CA THR A 77 -20.07 7.29 -35.12
C THR A 77 -20.60 8.58 -34.49
N ARG A 78 -21.91 8.71 -34.28
CA ARG A 78 -22.49 9.88 -33.60
C ARG A 78 -22.14 9.90 -32.12
N SER A 79 -22.20 8.75 -31.46
CA SER A 79 -21.84 8.60 -30.05
C SER A 79 -20.37 8.87 -29.81
N GLU A 80 -19.46 8.39 -30.65
CA GLU A 80 -18.03 8.73 -30.57
C GLU A 80 -17.78 10.23 -30.67
N LYS A 81 -18.44 10.89 -31.64
CA LYS A 81 -18.28 12.33 -31.85
C LYS A 81 -18.83 13.14 -30.68
N ALA A 82 -20.01 12.78 -30.18
CA ALA A 82 -20.64 13.43 -29.04
C ALA A 82 -19.84 13.21 -27.75
N PHE A 83 -19.34 11.99 -27.51
CA PHE A 83 -18.47 11.68 -26.37
C PHE A 83 -17.22 12.58 -26.36
N LYS A 84 -16.51 12.67 -27.50
CA LYS A 84 -15.33 13.55 -27.63
C LYS A 84 -15.69 15.03 -27.42
N GLN A 85 -16.86 15.46 -27.89
CA GLN A 85 -17.35 16.83 -27.71
C GLN A 85 -17.66 17.14 -26.23
N GLU A 86 -18.32 16.23 -25.52
CA GLU A 86 -18.62 16.38 -24.09
C GLU A 86 -17.35 16.44 -23.23
N VAL A 87 -16.37 15.58 -23.52
CA VAL A 87 -15.10 15.60 -22.77
C VAL A 87 -14.26 16.83 -23.09
N ALA A 88 -14.24 17.28 -24.35
CA ALA A 88 -13.58 18.52 -24.72
C ALA A 88 -14.21 19.73 -24.01
N TRP A 89 -15.55 19.75 -23.90
CA TRP A 89 -16.27 20.77 -23.14
C TRP A 89 -15.94 20.74 -21.64
N ALA A 90 -15.96 19.55 -21.01
CA ALA A 90 -15.55 19.38 -19.63
C ALA A 90 -14.10 19.85 -19.37
N THR A 91 -13.21 19.58 -20.32
CA THR A 91 -11.81 20.05 -20.26
C THR A 91 -11.74 21.58 -20.35
N HIS A 92 -12.53 22.21 -21.23
CA HIS A 92 -12.61 23.66 -21.37
C HIS A 92 -13.11 24.35 -20.08
N LEU A 93 -14.08 23.75 -19.40
CA LEU A 93 -14.57 24.22 -18.10
C LEU A 93 -13.54 24.03 -16.96
N GLY A 94 -12.47 23.28 -17.19
CA GLY A 94 -11.45 23.00 -16.18
C GLY A 94 -11.93 22.04 -15.09
N LEU A 95 -12.87 21.13 -15.39
CA LEU A 95 -13.40 20.20 -14.39
C LEU A 95 -12.30 19.29 -13.83
N HIS A 96 -12.40 18.94 -12.55
CA HIS A 96 -11.48 18.00 -11.91
C HIS A 96 -11.63 16.58 -12.46
N ALA A 97 -12.86 16.15 -12.73
CA ALA A 97 -13.14 14.82 -13.24
C ALA A 97 -14.40 14.78 -14.12
N VAL A 98 -14.49 13.74 -14.94
CA VAL A 98 -15.69 13.36 -15.68
C VAL A 98 -16.05 11.91 -15.36
N MET A 99 -17.32 11.68 -15.02
CA MET A 99 -17.90 10.36 -14.78
C MET A 99 -18.30 9.72 -16.11
N LEU A 100 -17.76 8.53 -16.36
CA LEU A 100 -18.03 7.69 -17.50
C LEU A 100 -18.99 6.56 -17.11
N PRO A 101 -19.91 6.14 -18.00
CA PRO A 101 -20.80 5.01 -17.72
C PRO A 101 -20.01 3.70 -17.57
N ALA A 102 -20.65 2.72 -16.93
CA ALA A 102 -20.10 1.38 -16.82
C ALA A 102 -19.87 0.79 -18.23
N PRO A 103 -18.68 0.21 -18.51
CA PRO A 103 -18.46 -0.54 -19.73
C PRO A 103 -19.32 -1.80 -19.71
N ARG A 104 -19.84 -2.19 -20.89
CA ARG A 104 -20.33 -3.56 -21.11
C ARG A 104 -19.13 -4.50 -21.13
N PHE A 105 -19.33 -5.80 -20.86
CA PHE A 105 -18.25 -6.79 -20.92
C PHE A 105 -17.49 -6.76 -22.27
N HIS A 106 -18.22 -6.57 -23.37
CA HIS A 106 -17.69 -6.38 -24.72
C HIS A 106 -17.84 -4.92 -25.19
N SER A 107 -16.95 -4.04 -24.73
CA SER A 107 -16.99 -2.61 -25.05
C SER A 107 -15.73 -2.10 -25.78
N THR A 108 -15.27 -2.80 -26.83
CA THR A 108 -13.97 -2.52 -27.47
C THR A 108 -13.87 -1.11 -28.03
N ASN A 109 -14.91 -0.61 -28.71
CA ASN A 109 -14.87 0.72 -29.30
C ASN A 109 -15.00 1.80 -28.22
N TYR A 110 -15.82 1.58 -27.20
CA TYR A 110 -15.83 2.44 -26.02
C TYR A 110 -14.47 2.52 -25.34
N SER A 111 -13.77 1.39 -25.14
CA SER A 111 -12.41 1.38 -24.60
C SER A 111 -11.42 2.16 -25.45
N HIS A 112 -11.50 2.03 -26.78
CA HIS A 112 -10.67 2.80 -27.72
C HIS A 112 -10.92 4.31 -27.59
N VAL A 113 -12.20 4.73 -27.55
CA VAL A 113 -12.59 6.14 -27.40
C VAL A 113 -12.10 6.70 -26.07
N ILE A 114 -12.30 5.96 -24.96
CA ILE A 114 -11.82 6.37 -23.65
C ILE A 114 -10.31 6.50 -23.65
N ASN A 115 -9.57 5.51 -24.16
CA ASN A 115 -8.10 5.57 -24.16
C ASN A 115 -7.58 6.77 -24.95
N HIS A 116 -8.17 7.03 -26.13
CA HIS A 116 -7.85 8.22 -26.92
C HIS A 116 -8.10 9.50 -26.14
N VAL A 117 -9.25 9.61 -25.46
CA VAL A 117 -9.58 10.81 -24.70
C VAL A 117 -8.70 10.96 -23.45
N ALA A 118 -8.55 9.90 -22.64
CA ALA A 118 -7.78 9.89 -21.41
C ALA A 118 -6.30 10.23 -21.64
N SER A 119 -5.72 9.76 -22.76
CA SER A 119 -4.35 10.09 -23.17
C SER A 119 -4.14 11.57 -23.49
N ASN A 120 -5.20 12.31 -23.81
CA ASN A 120 -5.16 13.75 -24.10
C ASN A 120 -5.53 14.63 -22.89
N LEU A 121 -5.80 14.04 -21.72
CA LEU A 121 -6.11 14.79 -20.51
C LEU A 121 -4.83 15.21 -19.79
N SER A 122 -4.69 16.51 -19.49
CA SER A 122 -3.54 17.03 -18.73
C SER A 122 -3.78 17.09 -17.23
N TYR A 123 -5.01 17.38 -16.80
CA TYR A 123 -5.36 17.62 -15.38
C TYR A 123 -6.65 16.90 -14.95
N MET A 124 -7.66 16.87 -15.83
CA MET A 124 -8.93 16.20 -15.56
C MET A 124 -8.75 14.68 -15.53
N GLN A 125 -9.45 14.00 -14.62
CA GLN A 125 -9.48 12.54 -14.52
C GLN A 125 -10.76 11.95 -15.13
N ALA A 126 -10.66 10.76 -15.73
CA ALA A 126 -11.79 9.99 -16.22
C ALA A 126 -12.18 8.92 -15.17
N TRP A 127 -13.35 9.06 -14.55
CA TRP A 127 -13.82 8.12 -13.54
C TRP A 127 -14.87 7.19 -14.12
N VAL A 128 -14.54 5.91 -14.22
CA VAL A 128 -15.45 4.90 -14.75
C VAL A 128 -16.35 4.40 -13.63
N LYS A 129 -17.65 4.61 -13.77
CA LYS A 129 -18.64 4.10 -12.83
C LYS A 129 -18.70 2.58 -12.94
N ILE A 130 -18.44 1.86 -11.84
CA ILE A 130 -18.54 0.39 -11.80
C ILE A 130 -19.35 -0.04 -10.58
N PRO A 131 -20.45 -0.82 -10.72
CA PRO A 131 -21.18 -1.34 -9.57
C PRO A 131 -20.43 -2.50 -8.91
N LEU A 132 -20.63 -2.71 -7.60
CA LEU A 132 -20.06 -3.87 -6.89
C LEU A 132 -20.69 -5.20 -7.31
N VAL A 133 -21.95 -5.18 -7.74
CA VAL A 133 -22.71 -6.34 -8.21
C VAL A 133 -23.38 -5.95 -9.53
N ALA A 134 -23.30 -6.83 -10.53
CA ALA A 134 -23.94 -6.57 -11.82
C ALA A 134 -25.47 -6.42 -11.68
N PRO A 135 -26.11 -5.53 -12.46
CA PRO A 135 -27.57 -5.42 -12.50
C PRO A 135 -28.24 -6.73 -12.93
N GLU A 136 -29.48 -6.99 -12.47
CA GLU A 136 -30.22 -8.23 -12.77
C GLU A 136 -30.40 -8.49 -14.28
N SER A 137 -30.50 -7.44 -15.10
CA SER A 137 -30.64 -7.54 -16.56
C SER A 137 -29.42 -8.08 -17.29
N GLU A 138 -28.27 -8.19 -16.62
CA GLU A 138 -26.98 -8.58 -17.19
C GLU A 138 -26.48 -9.93 -16.61
N GLN A 139 -27.37 -10.74 -16.02
CA GLN A 139 -27.03 -11.96 -15.28
C GLN A 139 -26.84 -13.25 -16.12
N GLU A 140 -26.97 -13.22 -17.45
CA GLU A 140 -26.81 -14.42 -18.28
C GLU A 140 -25.32 -14.74 -18.57
N ALA A 141 -24.74 -15.62 -17.74
CA ALA A 141 -23.48 -16.40 -17.88
C ALA A 141 -22.12 -15.66 -17.83
N ARG A 142 -21.25 -16.01 -16.85
CA ARG A 142 -19.80 -15.64 -16.67
C ARG A 142 -19.42 -14.15 -16.76
N GLU A 143 -20.25 -13.31 -17.35
CA GLU A 143 -20.12 -11.88 -17.62
C GLU A 143 -20.62 -11.02 -16.45
N THR A 144 -20.85 -11.63 -15.29
CA THR A 144 -21.55 -11.04 -14.14
C THR A 144 -20.64 -10.35 -13.13
N ASP A 145 -19.32 -10.41 -13.30
CA ASP A 145 -18.37 -9.78 -12.38
C ASP A 145 -17.95 -8.40 -12.89
N PRO A 146 -18.43 -7.29 -12.29
CA PRO A 146 -18.12 -5.95 -12.77
C PRO A 146 -16.63 -5.59 -12.72
N TRP A 147 -15.84 -6.32 -11.92
CA TRP A 147 -14.39 -6.15 -11.94
C TRP A 147 -13.77 -6.58 -13.27
N GLU A 148 -14.31 -7.61 -13.92
CA GLU A 148 -13.83 -8.03 -15.24
C GLU A 148 -14.15 -6.97 -16.30
N TRP A 149 -15.26 -6.25 -16.18
CA TRP A 149 -15.59 -5.14 -17.07
C TRP A 149 -14.53 -4.02 -16.96
N TRP A 150 -14.18 -3.67 -15.72
CA TRP A 150 -13.09 -2.73 -15.44
C TRP A 150 -11.74 -3.24 -15.93
N ASN A 151 -11.41 -4.51 -15.66
CA ASN A 151 -10.15 -5.11 -16.06
C ASN A 151 -9.99 -5.15 -17.60
N ASN A 152 -11.03 -5.55 -18.33
CA ASN A 152 -11.01 -5.53 -19.79
C ASN A 152 -10.81 -4.11 -20.33
N LEU A 153 -11.55 -3.14 -19.78
CA LEU A 153 -11.43 -1.74 -20.17
C LEU A 153 -10.02 -1.19 -19.93
N ARG A 154 -9.45 -1.37 -18.72
CA ARG A 154 -8.13 -0.83 -18.39
C ARG A 154 -7.02 -1.50 -19.19
N LEU A 155 -7.15 -2.79 -19.54
CA LEU A 155 -6.18 -3.50 -20.36
C LEU A 155 -6.17 -2.96 -21.80
N LEU A 156 -7.36 -2.77 -22.39
CA LEU A 156 -7.50 -2.15 -23.72
C LEU A 156 -7.07 -0.67 -23.74
N ALA A 157 -7.14 0.00 -22.59
CA ALA A 157 -6.63 1.35 -22.39
C ALA A 157 -5.17 1.39 -21.87
N GLU A 158 -4.45 0.28 -21.93
CA GLU A 158 -3.03 0.17 -21.54
C GLU A 158 -2.71 0.73 -20.14
N HIS A 159 -3.60 0.55 -19.17
CA HIS A 159 -3.48 1.05 -17.79
C HIS A 159 -3.27 2.58 -17.71
N ASN A 160 -3.92 3.35 -18.58
CA ASN A 160 -3.84 4.81 -18.59
C ASN A 160 -4.07 5.41 -17.19
N SER A 161 -3.09 6.17 -16.68
CA SER A 161 -3.10 6.71 -15.31
C SER A 161 -4.13 7.81 -15.07
N ASN A 162 -4.70 8.39 -16.14
CA ASN A 162 -5.80 9.35 -16.06
C ASN A 162 -7.17 8.68 -15.86
N MET A 163 -7.22 7.35 -15.85
CA MET A 163 -8.43 6.58 -15.56
C MET A 163 -8.46 6.11 -14.11
N GLY A 164 -9.63 6.18 -13.50
CA GLY A 164 -9.89 5.63 -12.17
C GLY A 164 -11.29 5.06 -12.05
N VAL A 165 -11.56 4.37 -10.94
CA VAL A 165 -12.85 3.75 -10.67
C VAL A 165 -13.70 4.63 -9.76
N ALA A 166 -14.96 4.85 -10.14
CA ALA A 166 -16.01 5.31 -9.25
C ALA A 166 -16.89 4.11 -8.87
N LEU A 167 -16.62 3.54 -7.69
CA LEU A 167 -17.19 2.29 -7.25
C LEU A 167 -18.59 2.50 -6.65
N GLU A 168 -19.62 1.98 -7.29
CA GLU A 168 -21.00 2.07 -6.82
C GLU A 168 -21.36 0.92 -5.87
N LEU A 169 -21.79 1.27 -4.67
CA LEU A 169 -22.30 0.32 -3.69
C LEU A 169 -23.72 -0.10 -4.07
N THR A 170 -23.94 -1.40 -4.15
CA THR A 170 -25.22 -2.03 -4.46
C THR A 170 -25.96 -2.42 -3.17
N ALA A 171 -27.26 -2.72 -3.27
CA ALA A 171 -28.07 -3.10 -2.10
C ALA A 171 -27.52 -4.33 -1.37
N ASP A 172 -26.96 -5.27 -2.14
CA ASP A 172 -26.19 -6.40 -1.65
C ASP A 172 -24.71 -6.22 -1.96
N LEU A 173 -23.84 -6.63 -1.03
CA LEU A 173 -22.39 -6.62 -1.23
C LEU A 173 -21.90 -8.02 -1.61
N PRO A 174 -20.89 -8.11 -2.49
CA PRO A 174 -20.26 -9.37 -2.82
C PRO A 174 -19.45 -9.93 -1.64
N GLY A 175 -18.83 -11.10 -1.84
CA GLY A 175 -17.96 -11.73 -0.85
C GLY A 175 -16.74 -10.88 -0.48
N GLU A 176 -16.10 -11.19 0.65
CA GLU A 176 -14.96 -10.45 1.18
C GLU A 176 -13.76 -10.41 0.23
N LYS A 177 -13.52 -11.48 -0.54
CA LYS A 177 -12.44 -11.55 -1.54
C LYS A 177 -12.68 -10.55 -2.68
N ALA A 178 -13.86 -10.55 -3.28
CA ALA A 178 -14.24 -9.55 -4.29
C ALA A 178 -14.15 -8.10 -3.77
N LEU A 179 -14.53 -7.85 -2.50
CA LEU A 179 -14.36 -6.52 -1.88
C LEU A 179 -12.88 -6.14 -1.69
N LYS A 180 -12.02 -7.09 -1.30
CA LYS A 180 -10.56 -6.89 -1.18
C LYS A 180 -9.92 -6.60 -2.52
N ARG A 181 -10.35 -7.27 -3.58
CA ARG A 181 -9.84 -7.06 -4.95
C ARG A 181 -9.95 -5.59 -5.38
N TRP A 182 -11.04 -4.92 -5.05
CA TRP A 182 -11.22 -3.48 -5.31
C TRP A 182 -10.27 -2.56 -4.52
N LEU A 183 -9.65 -3.04 -3.44
CA LEU A 183 -8.66 -2.26 -2.68
C LEU A 183 -7.29 -2.20 -3.33
N GLY A 184 -7.02 -3.03 -4.36
CA GLY A 184 -5.82 -2.94 -5.22
C GLY A 184 -6.05 -2.13 -6.51
N GLU A 185 -7.24 -1.57 -6.68
CA GLU A 185 -7.65 -0.81 -7.86
C GLU A 185 -7.53 0.71 -7.65
N PRO A 186 -7.40 1.51 -8.73
CA PRO A 186 -7.33 2.97 -8.64
C PRO A 186 -8.71 3.59 -8.39
N VAL A 187 -9.36 3.21 -7.28
CA VAL A 187 -10.63 3.81 -6.85
C VAL A 187 -10.39 5.28 -6.50
N LYS A 188 -11.21 6.16 -7.07
CA LYS A 188 -11.18 7.62 -6.84
C LYS A 188 -12.42 8.10 -6.11
N ALA A 189 -13.55 7.45 -6.37
CA ALA A 189 -14.82 7.78 -5.75
C ALA A 189 -15.63 6.54 -5.37
N VAL A 190 -16.53 6.72 -4.42
CA VAL A 190 -17.46 5.71 -3.91
C VAL A 190 -18.86 6.29 -4.04
N ILE A 191 -19.73 5.65 -4.82
CA ILE A 191 -21.10 6.09 -5.06
C ILE A 191 -22.04 5.31 -4.14
N LEU A 192 -22.89 6.02 -3.40
CA LEU A 192 -23.87 5.47 -2.46
C LEU A 192 -25.28 5.87 -2.91
N PRO A 193 -26.02 4.98 -3.57
CA PRO A 193 -27.42 5.21 -3.88
C PRO A 193 -28.27 5.38 -2.61
N THR A 194 -29.21 6.32 -2.59
CA THR A 194 -30.14 6.51 -1.47
C THR A 194 -30.95 5.25 -1.15
N SER A 195 -31.16 4.38 -2.14
CA SER A 195 -31.89 3.12 -2.03
C SER A 195 -31.21 2.06 -1.17
N ILE A 196 -29.88 2.12 -0.94
CA ILE A 196 -29.18 1.13 -0.09
C ILE A 196 -29.30 1.44 1.41
N PHE A 197 -29.78 2.63 1.77
CA PHE A 197 -29.92 3.05 3.15
C PHE A 197 -31.22 2.52 3.75
N LEU A 198 -31.08 1.84 4.87
CA LEU A 198 -32.17 1.40 5.73
C LEU A 198 -32.67 2.56 6.60
N THR A 199 -33.88 2.44 7.13
CA THR A 199 -34.44 3.40 8.08
C THR A 199 -34.29 2.87 9.51
N ASN A 200 -33.68 3.66 10.39
CA ASN A 200 -33.57 3.30 11.81
C ASN A 200 -34.90 3.55 12.58
N LYS A 201 -34.97 3.15 13.86
CA LYS A 201 -36.17 3.34 14.70
C LYS A 201 -36.62 4.81 14.85
N LEU A 202 -35.72 5.76 14.63
CA LEU A 202 -35.98 7.20 14.71
C LEU A 202 -36.31 7.83 13.36
N GLY A 203 -36.35 7.05 12.27
CA GLY A 203 -36.67 7.54 10.93
C GLY A 203 -35.49 8.12 10.15
N TYR A 204 -34.24 7.93 10.61
CA TYR A 204 -33.02 8.41 9.92
C TYR A 204 -32.37 7.31 9.06
N PRO A 205 -31.67 7.69 7.98
CA PRO A 205 -30.96 6.74 7.13
C PRO A 205 -29.80 6.08 7.90
N THR A 206 -29.63 4.78 7.70
CA THR A 206 -28.52 3.99 8.23
C THR A 206 -28.12 2.91 7.22
N LEU A 207 -26.90 2.40 7.31
CA LEU A 207 -26.42 1.31 6.47
C LEU A 207 -26.41 0.00 7.24
N SER A 208 -26.50 -1.14 6.56
CA SER A 208 -26.32 -2.45 7.21
C SER A 208 -24.90 -2.60 7.77
N LYS A 209 -24.68 -3.56 8.68
CA LYS A 209 -23.37 -3.76 9.30
C LYS A 209 -22.26 -4.12 8.31
N LYS A 210 -22.57 -4.88 7.26
CA LYS A 210 -21.63 -5.20 6.19
C LYS A 210 -21.19 -3.94 5.42
N HIS A 211 -22.14 -3.07 5.08
CA HIS A 211 -21.86 -1.79 4.43
C HIS A 211 -21.05 -0.84 5.32
N GLN A 212 -21.40 -0.74 6.61
CA GLN A 212 -20.61 0.03 7.57
C GLN A 212 -19.15 -0.45 7.60
N ALA A 213 -18.93 -1.77 7.70
CA ALA A 213 -17.59 -2.34 7.76
C ALA A 213 -16.77 -2.05 6.48
N PHE A 214 -17.36 -2.22 5.30
CA PHE A 214 -16.67 -1.94 4.04
C PHE A 214 -16.40 -0.43 3.87
N LEU A 215 -17.37 0.43 4.16
CA LEU A 215 -17.20 1.88 4.09
C LEU A 215 -16.12 2.38 5.05
N CYS A 216 -16.04 1.82 6.26
CA CYS A 216 -14.98 2.13 7.22
C CYS A 216 -13.58 1.73 6.72
N ARG A 217 -13.45 0.70 5.87
CA ARG A 217 -12.18 0.39 5.20
C ARG A 217 -11.86 1.43 4.13
N LEU A 218 -12.85 1.79 3.30
CA LEU A 218 -12.71 2.78 2.23
C LEU A 218 -12.33 4.18 2.75
N PHE A 219 -12.82 4.58 3.93
CA PHE A 219 -12.43 5.84 4.56
C PHE A 219 -10.93 5.94 4.90
N ARG A 220 -10.19 4.81 4.98
CA ARG A 220 -8.72 4.83 5.15
C ARG A 220 -7.97 5.23 3.88
N TYR A 221 -8.69 5.38 2.77
CA TYR A 221 -8.18 5.85 1.50
C TYR A 221 -8.69 7.26 1.23
N ARG A 222 -7.92 8.04 0.46
CA ARG A 222 -8.31 9.40 0.07
C ARG A 222 -9.30 9.36 -1.10
N LEU A 223 -10.54 8.98 -0.80
CA LEU A 223 -11.62 8.82 -1.78
C LEU A 223 -12.67 9.92 -1.62
N GLN A 224 -13.38 10.21 -2.72
CA GLN A 224 -14.59 11.03 -2.68
C GLN A 224 -15.83 10.16 -2.51
N PHE A 225 -16.78 10.58 -1.69
CA PHE A 225 -18.02 9.84 -1.46
C PHE A 225 -19.20 10.60 -2.08
N ILE A 226 -19.97 9.94 -2.94
CA ILE A 226 -21.02 10.58 -3.73
C ILE A 226 -22.36 9.95 -3.35
N VAL A 227 -23.33 10.76 -2.92
CA VAL A 227 -24.70 10.27 -2.71
C VAL A 227 -25.50 10.47 -4.00
N THR A 228 -26.17 9.43 -4.49
CA THR A 228 -26.98 9.47 -5.72
C THR A 228 -28.41 9.01 -5.47
N GLY A 229 -29.35 9.45 -6.29
CA GLY A 229 -30.76 9.04 -6.23
C GLY A 229 -31.66 9.99 -5.44
N SER A 230 -32.97 9.74 -5.54
CA SER A 230 -33.98 10.57 -4.87
C SER A 230 -33.99 10.33 -3.36
N PRO A 231 -34.07 11.36 -2.51
CA PRO A 231 -34.13 11.16 -1.07
C PRO A 231 -35.49 10.60 -0.64
N HIS A 232 -35.48 9.48 0.09
CA HIS A 232 -36.70 8.90 0.69
C HIS A 232 -36.88 9.23 2.18
N HIS A 233 -35.97 10.01 2.78
CA HIS A 233 -35.99 10.41 4.20
C HIS A 233 -36.29 11.92 4.34
N LYS A 234 -36.85 12.33 5.49
CA LYS A 234 -37.45 13.66 5.70
C LYS A 234 -36.51 14.85 5.44
N ASP A 235 -35.22 14.74 5.80
CA ASP A 235 -34.26 15.87 5.69
C ASP A 235 -33.48 15.88 4.35
N GLY A 236 -34.06 15.26 3.31
CA GLY A 236 -33.47 15.22 1.98
C GLY A 236 -32.12 14.50 1.94
N LEU A 237 -31.24 14.90 1.01
CA LEU A 237 -29.91 14.32 0.84
C LEU A 237 -28.96 14.62 2.02
N SER A 238 -29.24 15.70 2.76
CA SER A 238 -28.41 16.11 3.89
C SER A 238 -28.35 15.04 5.00
N ALA A 239 -29.44 14.29 5.22
CA ALA A 239 -29.49 13.20 6.20
C ALA A 239 -28.45 12.10 5.91
N TYR A 240 -28.29 11.74 4.64
CA TYR A 240 -27.35 10.70 4.21
C TYR A 240 -25.91 11.16 4.37
N GLN A 241 -25.62 12.40 3.96
CA GLN A 241 -24.30 13.01 4.15
C GLN A 241 -23.93 13.11 5.64
N GLN A 242 -24.88 13.52 6.49
CA GLN A 242 -24.69 13.55 7.94
C GLN A 242 -24.37 12.16 8.50
N TYR A 243 -25.08 11.12 8.04
CA TYR A 243 -24.81 9.75 8.45
C TYR A 243 -23.43 9.25 7.99
N ILE A 244 -23.01 9.56 6.77
CA ILE A 244 -21.66 9.21 6.28
C ILE A 244 -20.58 9.93 7.11
N ARG A 245 -20.75 11.22 7.40
CA ARG A 245 -19.85 11.97 8.31
C ARG A 245 -19.82 11.37 9.71
N PHE A 246 -20.97 10.93 10.22
CA PHE A 246 -21.06 10.24 11.50
C PHE A 246 -20.28 8.93 11.52
N LEU A 247 -20.37 8.11 10.46
CA LEU A 247 -19.58 6.88 10.34
C LEU A 247 -18.08 7.17 10.23
N HIS A 248 -17.68 8.18 9.46
CA HIS A 248 -16.28 8.60 9.34
C HIS A 248 -15.71 9.03 10.71
N ARG A 249 -16.43 9.87 11.46
CA ARG A 249 -16.02 10.30 12.81
C ARG A 249 -15.94 9.17 13.84
N LYS A 250 -16.59 8.04 13.57
CA LYS A 250 -16.55 6.85 14.44
C LYS A 250 -15.36 5.95 14.16
N GLN A 251 -14.55 6.25 13.15
CA GLN A 251 -13.34 5.49 12.92
C GLN A 251 -12.38 5.62 14.08
N SER A 252 -11.65 4.53 14.33
CA SER A 252 -10.49 4.59 15.19
C SER A 252 -9.46 5.56 14.57
N PRO A 253 -8.86 6.45 15.37
CA PRO A 253 -7.76 7.27 14.88
C PRO A 253 -6.61 6.38 14.42
N LEU A 254 -5.76 6.92 13.55
CA LEU A 254 -4.51 6.25 13.19
C LEU A 254 -3.67 6.08 14.47
N THR A 255 -3.04 4.92 14.60
CA THR A 255 -2.01 4.70 15.62
C THR A 255 -0.78 5.55 15.33
N ASP A 256 0.10 5.76 16.31
CA ASP A 256 1.35 6.50 16.12
C ASP A 256 2.21 5.90 14.99
N GLN A 257 2.20 4.56 14.88
CA GLN A 257 2.87 3.83 13.81
C GLN A 257 2.25 4.16 12.44
N GLU A 258 0.93 4.08 12.31
CA GLU A 258 0.26 4.40 11.04
C GLU A 258 0.42 5.88 10.65
N HIS A 259 0.49 6.79 11.63
CA HIS A 259 0.81 8.19 11.37
C HIS A 259 2.23 8.38 10.83
N PHE A 260 3.19 7.62 11.35
CA PHE A 260 4.58 7.63 10.87
C PHE A 260 4.70 7.00 9.47
N GLU A 261 3.97 5.93 9.20
CA GLU A 261 4.00 5.19 7.92
C GLU A 261 3.20 5.86 6.80
N ALA A 262 2.20 6.67 7.15
CA ALA A 262 1.29 7.29 6.19
C ALA A 262 1.93 8.01 4.99
N PRO A 263 3.04 8.76 5.15
CA PRO A 263 3.75 9.34 4.01
C PRO A 263 4.37 8.32 3.05
N TYR A 264 4.60 7.09 3.52
CA TYR A 264 5.26 6.00 2.78
C TYR A 264 4.27 5.02 2.14
N TRP A 265 2.96 5.20 2.34
CA TRP A 265 1.93 4.34 1.75
C TRP A 265 2.01 4.30 0.23
N ASP A 266 2.29 3.10 -0.28
CA ASP A 266 2.58 2.77 -1.68
C ASP A 266 3.76 3.55 -2.29
N TYR A 267 4.62 4.18 -1.49
CA TYR A 267 5.76 4.94 -2.01
C TYR A 267 6.97 4.03 -2.27
N LEU A 268 7.40 3.96 -3.53
CA LEU A 268 8.53 3.14 -3.97
C LEU A 268 9.87 3.68 -3.45
N GLN A 269 10.60 2.88 -2.69
CA GLN A 269 11.93 3.21 -2.19
C GLN A 269 12.95 2.16 -2.65
N ALA A 270 14.18 2.59 -2.92
CA ALA A 270 15.26 1.65 -3.16
C ALA A 270 15.62 0.92 -1.85
N PRO A 271 15.79 -0.41 -1.86
CA PRO A 271 16.33 -1.13 -0.72
C PRO A 271 17.71 -0.58 -0.35
N LEU A 272 17.96 -0.47 0.96
CA LEU A 272 19.27 -0.04 1.44
C LEU A 272 20.33 -1.09 1.10
N GLN A 273 21.59 -0.65 0.97
CA GLN A 273 22.75 -1.52 0.74
C GLN A 273 23.86 -1.21 1.75
N PRO A 274 23.67 -1.49 3.06
CA PRO A 274 24.60 -1.04 4.11
C PRO A 274 26.01 -1.63 4.02
N LEU A 275 26.18 -2.75 3.31
CA LEU A 275 27.50 -3.30 3.03
C LEU A 275 28.26 -2.47 1.99
N MET A 276 27.58 -2.05 0.92
CA MET A 276 28.15 -1.25 -0.16
C MET A 276 28.33 0.21 0.26
N ASP A 277 27.28 0.79 0.87
CA ASP A 277 27.21 2.21 1.20
C ASP A 277 27.40 2.45 2.71
N ASN A 278 27.78 3.67 3.07
CA ASN A 278 27.82 4.09 4.46
C ASN A 278 26.54 4.85 4.79
N LEU A 279 25.69 4.26 5.65
CA LEU A 279 24.43 4.86 6.06
C LEU A 279 24.62 6.21 6.77
N GLU A 280 23.67 7.10 6.54
CA GLU A 280 23.59 8.41 7.19
C GLU A 280 23.03 8.32 8.61
N SER A 281 23.32 9.31 9.45
CA SER A 281 22.89 9.33 10.86
C SER A 281 21.37 9.22 11.02
N GLN A 282 20.59 9.86 10.14
CA GLN A 282 19.13 9.82 10.20
C GLN A 282 18.56 8.43 9.88
N THR A 283 19.25 7.64 9.05
CA THR A 283 18.85 6.26 8.76
C THR A 283 18.95 5.40 10.02
N TYR A 284 20.09 5.49 10.74
CA TYR A 284 20.23 4.82 12.03
C TYR A 284 19.21 5.28 13.06
N GLU A 285 18.91 6.58 13.13
CA GLU A 285 17.89 7.08 14.05
C GLU A 285 16.51 6.48 13.78
N THR A 286 16.16 6.32 12.50
CA THR A 286 14.91 5.66 12.10
C THR A 286 14.89 4.21 12.55
N PHE A 287 15.99 3.46 12.36
CA PHE A 287 16.11 2.09 12.86
C PHE A 287 16.01 1.98 14.38
N GLU A 288 16.49 2.97 15.10
CA GLU A 288 16.51 3.01 16.57
C GLU A 288 15.13 3.31 17.19
N ARG A 289 14.18 3.80 16.39
CA ARG A 289 12.79 4.05 16.82
C ARG A 289 11.93 2.80 16.94
N ASP A 290 12.42 1.62 16.55
CA ASP A 290 11.73 0.34 16.75
C ASP A 290 12.09 -0.26 18.11
N PRO A 291 11.26 -0.07 19.17
CA PRO A 291 11.55 -0.62 20.49
C PRO A 291 11.38 -2.15 20.54
N VAL A 292 10.57 -2.73 19.65
CA VAL A 292 10.27 -4.16 19.66
C VAL A 292 11.51 -4.92 19.19
N LYS A 293 12.14 -4.48 18.09
CA LYS A 293 13.36 -5.07 17.55
C LYS A 293 14.44 -5.21 18.63
N TYR A 294 14.87 -4.11 19.25
CA TYR A 294 15.97 -4.16 20.23
C TYR A 294 15.60 -4.89 21.51
N ARG A 295 14.33 -4.86 21.93
CA ARG A 295 13.87 -5.65 23.08
C ARG A 295 14.01 -7.15 22.82
N GLU A 296 13.65 -7.62 21.63
CA GLU A 296 13.78 -9.05 21.30
C GLU A 296 15.25 -9.46 21.13
N TYR A 297 16.12 -8.61 20.56
CA TYR A 297 17.57 -8.85 20.56
C TYR A 297 18.17 -8.90 21.96
N GLU A 298 17.80 -7.97 22.85
CA GLU A 298 18.23 -7.97 24.25
C GLU A 298 17.80 -9.26 24.97
N ARG A 299 16.56 -9.69 24.74
CA ARG A 299 16.05 -10.96 25.27
C ARG A 299 16.80 -12.17 24.72
N ALA A 300 17.09 -12.22 23.42
CA ALA A 300 17.85 -13.30 22.81
C ALA A 300 19.26 -13.39 23.40
N CYS A 301 19.94 -12.25 23.57
CA CYS A 301 21.22 -12.17 24.26
C CYS A 301 21.12 -12.68 25.71
N PHE A 302 20.07 -12.30 26.44
CA PHE A 302 19.86 -12.73 27.83
C PHE A 302 19.71 -14.25 27.95
N GLU A 303 18.89 -14.88 27.10
CA GLU A 303 18.72 -16.34 27.11
C GLU A 303 19.99 -17.07 26.64
N ALA A 304 20.71 -16.55 25.64
CA ALA A 304 22.01 -17.10 25.24
C ALA A 304 23.06 -17.01 26.35
N LEU A 305 23.10 -15.89 27.09
CA LEU A 305 24.03 -15.70 28.21
C LEU A 305 23.70 -16.61 29.40
N LYS A 306 22.42 -16.90 29.66
CA LYS A 306 22.04 -17.84 30.74
C LYS A 306 22.62 -19.23 30.58
N LYS A 307 22.84 -19.68 29.34
CA LYS A 307 23.47 -20.97 29.04
C LYS A 307 24.96 -21.02 29.37
N ARG A 308 25.59 -19.88 29.63
CA ARG A 308 27.00 -19.77 29.99
C ARG A 308 27.18 -19.88 31.51
N GLY A 309 28.33 -20.37 31.95
CA GLY A 309 28.67 -20.45 33.38
C GLY A 309 28.68 -19.08 34.04
N LYS A 310 28.26 -18.99 35.31
CA LYS A 310 28.22 -17.71 36.06
C LYS A 310 29.61 -17.06 36.16
N ASP A 311 30.63 -17.89 36.37
CA ASP A 311 32.00 -17.44 36.63
C ASP A 311 32.86 -17.30 35.37
N GLU A 312 32.35 -17.79 34.23
CA GLU A 312 33.00 -17.70 32.93
C GLU A 312 32.83 -16.28 32.34
N GLU A 313 33.93 -15.69 31.89
CA GLU A 313 33.85 -14.49 31.04
C GLU A 313 33.38 -14.91 29.65
N THR A 314 32.20 -14.43 29.25
CA THR A 314 31.63 -14.69 27.92
C THR A 314 32.14 -13.65 26.93
N VAL A 315 32.69 -14.08 25.80
CA VAL A 315 33.08 -13.19 24.71
C VAL A 315 31.92 -13.03 23.75
N LEU A 316 31.37 -11.82 23.63
CA LEU A 316 30.29 -11.48 22.72
C LEU A 316 30.77 -10.49 21.66
N MET A 317 30.54 -10.79 20.39
CA MET A 317 30.92 -9.91 19.28
C MET A 317 29.66 -9.41 18.59
N VAL A 318 29.44 -8.09 18.60
CA VAL A 318 28.43 -7.43 17.79
C VAL A 318 29.07 -7.05 16.46
N VAL A 319 28.65 -7.66 15.36
CA VAL A 319 29.16 -7.40 14.01
C VAL A 319 28.13 -6.59 13.20
N GLY A 320 28.54 -5.42 12.73
CA GLY A 320 27.61 -4.39 12.26
C GLY A 320 26.97 -3.64 13.43
N ALA A 321 27.80 -3.06 14.31
CA ALA A 321 27.35 -2.44 15.56
C ALA A 321 26.55 -1.13 15.36
N GLY A 322 26.63 -0.48 14.20
CA GLY A 322 25.97 0.79 13.90
C GLY A 322 26.32 1.85 14.94
N ARG A 323 25.32 2.55 15.48
CA ARG A 323 25.51 3.50 16.59
C ARG A 323 25.46 2.85 17.97
N GLY A 324 25.47 1.51 18.06
CA GLY A 324 25.59 0.74 19.29
C GLY A 324 24.31 0.33 20.04
N PRO A 325 23.09 0.33 19.48
CA PRO A 325 21.91 -0.11 20.25
C PRO A 325 21.99 -1.59 20.67
N LEU A 326 22.52 -2.48 19.82
CA LEU A 326 22.73 -3.90 20.17
C LEU A 326 23.83 -4.09 21.22
N VAL A 327 24.88 -3.27 21.19
CA VAL A 327 25.92 -3.26 22.23
C VAL A 327 25.30 -2.93 23.59
N ALA A 328 24.51 -1.85 23.65
CA ALA A 328 23.82 -1.46 24.87
C ALA A 328 22.83 -2.55 25.35
N GLY A 329 22.09 -3.17 24.43
CA GLY A 329 21.18 -4.29 24.73
C GLY A 329 21.92 -5.49 25.30
N ALA A 330 23.04 -5.91 24.71
CA ALA A 330 23.86 -7.02 25.19
C ALA A 330 24.42 -6.76 26.60
N LEU A 331 24.86 -5.53 26.90
CA LEU A 331 25.33 -5.13 28.23
C LEU A 331 24.20 -5.20 29.28
N ARG A 332 22.99 -4.71 28.94
CA ARG A 332 21.82 -4.83 29.82
C ARG A 332 21.43 -6.30 30.05
N ALA A 333 21.42 -7.09 28.99
CA ALA A 333 21.16 -8.53 29.06
C ALA A 333 22.14 -9.25 29.99
N ALA A 334 23.44 -8.96 29.90
CA ALA A 334 24.45 -9.56 30.78
C ALA A 334 24.30 -9.15 32.25
N LYS A 335 23.99 -7.87 32.50
CA LYS A 335 23.68 -7.39 33.85
C LYS A 335 22.47 -8.11 34.43
N GLN A 336 21.41 -8.27 33.64
CA GLN A 336 20.20 -8.98 34.05
C GLN A 336 20.44 -10.48 34.25
N ALA A 337 21.28 -11.11 33.43
CA ALA A 337 21.62 -12.53 33.52
C ALA A 337 22.62 -12.85 34.63
N GLU A 338 23.23 -11.83 35.27
CA GLU A 338 24.37 -11.97 36.17
C GLU A 338 25.52 -12.75 35.51
N ARG A 339 25.98 -12.28 34.35
CA ARG A 339 27.09 -12.88 33.60
C ARG A 339 28.19 -11.86 33.32
N LYS A 340 29.44 -12.33 33.38
CA LYS A 340 30.60 -11.54 32.98
C LYS A 340 30.67 -11.50 31.45
N LEU A 341 30.75 -10.30 30.89
CA LEU A 341 30.72 -10.09 29.45
C LEU A 341 31.91 -9.25 29.01
N LYS A 342 32.60 -9.72 27.97
CA LYS A 342 33.58 -8.95 27.20
C LYS A 342 33.04 -8.76 25.80
N VAL A 343 32.93 -7.51 25.34
CA VAL A 343 32.26 -7.18 24.09
C VAL A 343 33.22 -6.64 23.04
N TYR A 344 33.10 -7.10 21.81
CA TYR A 344 33.67 -6.43 20.64
C TYR A 344 32.54 -5.83 19.80
N ALA A 345 32.62 -4.53 19.53
CA ALA A 345 31.69 -3.81 18.66
C ALA A 345 32.38 -3.53 17.32
N VAL A 346 32.12 -4.37 16.33
CA VAL A 346 32.76 -4.32 15.01
C VAL A 346 31.86 -3.56 14.05
N ASP A 347 32.38 -2.53 13.40
CA ASP A 347 31.66 -1.80 12.36
C ASP A 347 32.61 -1.29 11.28
N LYS A 348 32.15 -1.31 10.01
CA LYS A 348 32.93 -0.87 8.84
C LYS A 348 32.67 0.58 8.44
N ASN A 349 31.57 1.18 8.91
CA ASN A 349 31.22 2.56 8.61
C ASN A 349 31.99 3.50 9.57
N PRO A 350 33.01 4.23 9.09
CA PRO A 350 33.85 5.05 9.96
C PRO A 350 33.06 6.16 10.68
N ASN A 351 31.93 6.60 10.12
CA ASN A 351 31.08 7.62 10.74
C ASN A 351 30.32 7.05 11.95
N ALA A 352 29.83 5.81 11.87
CA ALA A 352 29.17 5.14 12.98
C ALA A 352 30.16 4.80 14.10
N VAL A 353 31.40 4.46 13.75
CA VAL A 353 32.50 4.22 14.69
C VAL A 353 32.80 5.46 15.55
N ILE A 354 32.70 6.68 14.99
CA ILE A 354 32.84 7.92 15.78
C ILE A 354 31.79 7.95 16.90
N THR A 355 30.53 7.64 16.58
CA THR A 355 29.46 7.56 17.58
C THR A 355 29.72 6.46 18.61
N LEU A 356 30.11 5.26 18.18
CA LEU A 356 30.43 4.14 19.09
C LEU A 356 31.55 4.49 20.08
N ARG A 357 32.63 5.12 19.62
CA ARG A 357 33.75 5.54 20.48
C ARG A 357 33.32 6.59 21.50
N ASN A 358 32.49 7.57 21.08
CA ASN A 358 31.94 8.57 22.00
C ASN A 358 30.99 7.94 23.03
N ARG A 359 30.09 7.05 22.62
CA ARG A 359 29.18 6.33 23.53
C ARG A 359 29.95 5.46 24.52
N LYS A 360 30.97 4.75 24.07
CA LYS A 360 31.84 3.96 24.96
C LYS A 360 32.37 4.80 26.13
N VAL A 361 32.88 6.01 25.85
CA VAL A 361 33.41 6.91 26.88
C VAL A 361 32.28 7.50 27.74
N ALA A 362 31.23 8.02 27.11
CA ALA A 362 30.14 8.71 27.80
C ALA A 362 29.31 7.78 28.71
N GLU A 363 29.12 6.53 28.30
CA GLU A 363 28.32 5.54 29.03
C GLU A 363 29.16 4.59 29.91
N GLY A 364 30.49 4.75 29.94
CA GLY A 364 31.39 3.92 30.76
C GLY A 364 31.43 2.45 30.33
N TRP A 365 31.45 2.18 29.02
CA TRP A 365 31.53 0.82 28.49
C TRP A 365 32.97 0.25 28.54
N ASP A 366 33.50 0.07 29.74
CA ASP A 366 34.89 -0.33 29.98
C ASP A 366 35.22 -1.72 29.40
N ASN A 367 34.23 -2.61 29.35
CA ASN A 367 34.32 -3.97 28.82
C ASN A 367 34.03 -4.09 27.32
N VAL A 368 33.88 -2.96 26.60
CA VAL A 368 33.62 -2.93 25.14
C VAL A 368 34.88 -2.50 24.39
N THR A 369 35.29 -3.27 23.38
CA THR A 369 36.33 -2.89 22.41
C THR A 369 35.68 -2.53 21.08
N VAL A 370 35.84 -1.28 20.62
CA VAL A 370 35.35 -0.84 19.30
C VAL A 370 36.37 -1.20 18.23
N VAL A 371 35.94 -1.88 17.18
CA VAL A 371 36.78 -2.36 16.07
C VAL A 371 36.26 -1.73 14.77
N ASP A 372 37.13 -0.96 14.12
CA ASP A 372 36.85 -0.19 12.90
C ASP A 372 37.32 -0.97 11.67
N THR A 373 36.49 -1.91 11.22
CA THR A 373 36.86 -2.82 10.13
C THR A 373 35.64 -3.59 9.61
N ASP A 374 35.77 -4.16 8.42
CA ASP A 374 34.82 -5.13 7.90
C ASP A 374 34.99 -6.49 8.61
N MET A 375 33.88 -7.04 9.11
CA MET A 375 33.89 -8.33 9.83
C MET A 375 34.50 -9.46 8.99
N ARG A 376 34.39 -9.43 7.66
CA ARG A 376 34.90 -10.48 6.77
C ARG A 376 36.43 -10.53 6.74
N VAL A 377 37.10 -9.39 6.96
CA VAL A 377 38.56 -9.27 6.90
C VAL A 377 39.23 -9.14 8.27
N TRP A 378 38.47 -8.89 9.33
CA TRP A 378 39.01 -8.81 10.68
C TRP A 378 39.76 -10.09 11.08
N ASN A 379 40.75 -9.94 11.95
CA ASN A 379 41.44 -11.03 12.62
C ASN A 379 41.22 -10.85 14.12
N ALA A 380 40.18 -11.51 14.65
CA ALA A 380 39.83 -11.39 16.05
C ALA A 380 40.95 -11.96 16.96
N PRO A 381 41.28 -11.29 18.07
CA PRO A 381 42.34 -11.75 18.99
C PRO A 381 41.95 -13.02 19.77
N GLU A 382 40.66 -13.33 19.83
CA GLU A 382 40.10 -14.50 20.50
C GLU A 382 38.77 -14.89 19.84
N LYS A 383 38.24 -16.08 20.15
CA LYS A 383 36.97 -16.57 19.59
C LYS A 383 35.77 -16.15 20.44
N ALA A 384 34.68 -15.76 19.79
CA ALA A 384 33.39 -15.45 20.42
C ALA A 384 32.67 -16.69 20.93
N ASP A 385 32.01 -16.56 22.07
CA ASP A 385 30.95 -17.47 22.51
C ASP A 385 29.61 -17.14 21.83
N ILE A 386 29.33 -15.83 21.64
CA ILE A 386 28.10 -15.33 21.03
C ILE A 386 28.45 -14.29 19.96
N LEU A 387 27.96 -14.49 18.74
CA LEU A 387 28.03 -13.53 17.64
C LEU A 387 26.64 -12.92 17.44
N VAL A 388 26.53 -11.59 17.46
CA VAL A 388 25.26 -10.86 17.32
C VAL A 388 25.34 -9.93 16.12
N SER A 389 24.30 -9.91 15.29
CA SER A 389 24.22 -9.04 14.12
C SER A 389 22.77 -8.63 13.83
N GLU A 390 22.57 -7.52 13.15
CA GLU A 390 21.29 -7.12 12.57
C GLU A 390 21.60 -6.55 11.19
N LEU A 391 21.61 -7.44 10.19
CA LEU A 391 22.03 -7.20 8.81
C LEU A 391 20.92 -7.61 7.83
N LEU A 392 19.66 -7.62 8.29
CA LEU A 392 18.53 -8.18 7.57
C LEU A 392 17.78 -7.05 6.86
N GLY A 393 17.64 -7.18 5.54
CA GLY A 393 16.73 -6.32 4.78
C GLY A 393 15.29 -6.83 4.84
N SER A 394 14.36 -6.12 4.19
CA SER A 394 12.93 -6.49 4.15
C SER A 394 12.64 -7.86 3.51
N PHE A 395 13.60 -8.44 2.79
CA PHE A 395 13.54 -9.79 2.22
C PHE A 395 14.54 -10.75 2.89
N GLY A 396 14.96 -10.46 4.11
CA GLY A 396 15.86 -11.30 4.92
C GLY A 396 17.32 -11.18 4.47
N ASP A 397 17.68 -11.80 3.35
CA ASP A 397 19.06 -11.91 2.86
C ASP A 397 19.52 -10.76 1.93
N ASN A 398 18.61 -9.87 1.52
CA ASN A 398 18.88 -8.85 0.48
C ASN A 398 19.85 -7.71 0.89
N GLU A 399 20.35 -7.72 2.13
CA GLU A 399 21.45 -6.87 2.61
C GLU A 399 22.76 -7.66 2.84
N LEU A 400 22.85 -8.87 2.27
CA LEU A 400 24.03 -9.74 2.26
C LEU A 400 24.47 -10.21 3.66
N SER A 401 23.49 -10.42 4.56
CA SER A 401 23.71 -11.06 5.86
C SER A 401 24.42 -12.42 5.74
N PRO A 402 24.06 -13.33 4.82
CA PRO A 402 24.74 -14.62 4.69
C PRO A 402 26.25 -14.47 4.46
N GLU A 403 26.64 -13.68 3.46
CA GLU A 403 28.05 -13.47 3.08
C GLU A 403 28.85 -12.80 4.20
N CYS A 404 28.22 -11.87 4.92
CA CYS A 404 28.83 -11.19 6.06
C CYS A 404 29.09 -12.17 7.21
N LEU A 405 28.08 -12.97 7.58
CA LEU A 405 28.16 -13.91 8.71
C LEU A 405 29.02 -15.13 8.40
N ASP A 406 29.06 -15.61 7.15
CA ASP A 406 30.00 -16.65 6.72
C ASP A 406 31.45 -16.19 6.91
N GLY A 407 31.75 -14.92 6.58
CA GLY A 407 33.06 -14.32 6.79
C GLY A 407 33.38 -14.09 8.28
N ALA A 408 32.38 -13.76 9.10
CA ALA A 408 32.54 -13.53 10.54
C ALA A 408 32.55 -14.82 11.37
N GLN A 409 32.00 -15.93 10.86
CA GLN A 409 31.90 -17.21 11.56
C GLN A 409 33.28 -17.75 11.96
N LYS A 410 34.34 -17.38 11.24
CA LYS A 410 35.72 -17.74 11.61
C LYS A 410 36.13 -17.19 12.98
N PHE A 411 35.39 -16.26 13.59
CA PHE A 411 35.62 -15.82 14.97
C PHE A 411 34.77 -16.55 15.99
N LEU A 412 33.74 -17.29 15.58
CA LEU A 412 32.87 -18.01 16.49
C LEU A 412 33.55 -19.31 16.97
N LYS A 413 33.39 -19.67 18.24
CA LYS A 413 33.82 -20.98 18.75
C LYS A 413 33.14 -22.10 17.96
N GLU A 414 33.91 -23.15 17.65
CA GLU A 414 33.40 -24.29 16.88
C GLU A 414 32.34 -25.07 17.66
N ILE A 415 32.63 -25.32 18.94
CA ILE A 415 31.74 -26.01 19.87
C ILE A 415 31.08 -24.98 20.78
N GLY A 416 29.74 -25.00 20.84
CA GLY A 416 28.95 -24.15 21.74
C GLY A 416 28.90 -22.67 21.37
N GLY A 417 29.46 -22.27 20.22
CA GLY A 417 29.31 -20.91 19.69
C GLY A 417 27.90 -20.67 19.15
N ILE A 418 27.32 -19.53 19.51
CA ILE A 418 25.94 -19.15 19.19
C ILE A 418 25.95 -17.95 18.22
N SER A 419 25.13 -18.00 17.17
CA SER A 419 24.82 -16.83 16.35
C SER A 419 23.43 -16.30 16.67
N ILE A 420 23.28 -14.98 16.70
CA ILE A 420 22.03 -14.25 16.83
C ILE A 420 21.97 -13.22 15.68
N PRO A 421 21.08 -13.36 14.68
CA PRO A 421 20.10 -14.44 14.54
C PRO A 421 20.74 -15.80 14.27
N SER A 422 20.00 -16.85 14.63
CA SER A 422 20.35 -18.25 14.36
C SER A 422 19.80 -18.73 13.01
N ALA A 423 18.68 -18.17 12.56
CA ALA A 423 18.13 -18.42 11.23
C ALA A 423 17.19 -17.29 10.81
N TYR A 424 16.93 -17.18 9.51
CA TYR A 424 15.88 -16.33 8.95
C TYR A 424 15.38 -16.90 7.63
N THR A 425 14.10 -16.66 7.34
CA THR A 425 13.44 -17.13 6.12
C THR A 425 12.73 -15.98 5.42
N SER A 426 12.99 -15.79 4.13
CA SER A 426 12.23 -14.86 3.28
C SER A 426 10.92 -15.50 2.82
N TYR A 427 9.90 -14.70 2.53
CA TYR A 427 8.58 -15.15 2.09
C TYR A 427 8.08 -14.31 0.93
N LEU A 428 7.37 -14.94 0.00
CA LEU A 428 6.70 -14.26 -1.12
C LEU A 428 5.20 -14.48 -1.08
N ALA A 429 4.42 -13.45 -1.39
CA ALA A 429 3.00 -13.53 -1.67
C ALA A 429 2.66 -12.87 -3.01
N PRO A 430 1.82 -13.47 -3.87
CA PRO A 430 1.38 -12.82 -5.11
C PRO A 430 0.51 -11.59 -4.79
N LEU A 431 0.85 -10.44 -5.39
CA LEU A 431 0.16 -9.17 -5.17
C LEU A 431 -0.47 -8.62 -6.45
N SER A 432 -1.66 -8.06 -6.28
CA SER A 432 -2.31 -7.19 -7.27
C SER A 432 -2.31 -5.76 -6.79
N SER A 433 -1.75 -4.84 -7.58
CA SER A 433 -1.88 -3.40 -7.38
C SER A 433 -1.64 -2.68 -8.70
N SER A 434 -2.72 -2.16 -9.30
CA SER A 434 -2.58 -1.34 -10.50
C SER A 434 -1.89 -0.01 -10.20
N LYS A 435 -2.00 0.49 -8.97
CA LYS A 435 -1.28 1.69 -8.52
C LYS A 435 0.22 1.47 -8.57
N LEU A 436 0.74 0.47 -7.85
CA LEU A 436 2.18 0.19 -7.81
C LEU A 436 2.74 -0.17 -9.19
N TYR A 437 2.00 -0.95 -9.98
CA TYR A 437 2.38 -1.24 -11.37
C TYR A 437 2.56 0.04 -12.19
N ASN A 438 1.61 0.99 -12.10
CA ASN A 438 1.69 2.24 -12.83
C ASN A 438 2.80 3.17 -12.31
N GLU A 439 3.13 3.13 -11.02
CA GLU A 439 4.27 3.86 -10.46
C GLU A 439 5.61 3.33 -11.01
N VAL A 440 5.77 2.00 -11.11
CA VAL A 440 6.95 1.41 -11.77
C VAL A 440 6.96 1.72 -13.27
N LYS A 441 5.79 1.59 -13.93
CA LYS A 441 5.63 1.90 -15.36
C LYS A 441 6.02 3.34 -15.69
N ALA A 442 5.78 4.29 -14.78
CA ALA A 442 6.07 5.70 -15.00
C ALA A 442 7.56 6.02 -15.23
N TYR A 443 8.47 5.16 -14.77
CA TYR A 443 9.90 5.26 -15.10
C TYR A 443 10.20 5.01 -16.59
N ASN A 444 9.27 4.34 -17.30
CA ASN A 444 9.32 4.11 -18.74
C ASN A 444 10.56 3.31 -19.21
N ASP A 445 11.03 2.37 -18.39
CA ASP A 445 12.06 1.42 -18.78
C ASP A 445 11.86 0.04 -18.11
N ARG A 446 12.55 -0.97 -18.63
CA ARG A 446 12.49 -2.34 -18.13
C ARG A 446 13.28 -2.54 -16.83
N LYS A 447 14.33 -1.75 -16.60
CA LYS A 447 15.22 -1.88 -15.44
C LYS A 447 14.44 -1.73 -14.13
N HIS A 448 13.49 -0.80 -14.09
CA HIS A 448 12.67 -0.57 -12.90
C HIS A 448 11.72 -1.75 -12.62
N PHE A 449 11.25 -2.48 -13.64
CA PHE A 449 10.51 -3.74 -13.43
C PHE A 449 11.41 -4.91 -12.99
N GLU A 450 12.71 -4.84 -13.27
CA GLU A 450 13.71 -5.84 -12.89
C GLU A 450 14.46 -5.45 -11.58
N THR A 451 13.91 -4.50 -10.82
CA THR A 451 14.47 -4.01 -9.55
C THR A 451 13.45 -4.19 -8.43
N ALA A 452 13.91 -4.62 -7.24
CA ALA A 452 13.06 -4.71 -6.05
C ALA A 452 12.92 -3.34 -5.35
N TYR A 453 11.81 -3.13 -4.66
CA TYR A 453 11.51 -1.90 -3.92
C TYR A 453 11.09 -2.22 -2.48
N VAL A 454 11.42 -1.30 -1.56
CA VAL A 454 10.84 -1.25 -0.22
C VAL A 454 9.59 -0.36 -0.30
N VAL A 455 8.44 -0.89 0.13
CA VAL A 455 7.14 -0.23 -0.03
C VAL A 455 6.22 -0.59 1.12
N LYS A 456 5.59 0.41 1.75
CA LYS A 456 4.47 0.17 2.66
C LYS A 456 3.20 -0.07 1.86
N PHE A 457 2.81 -1.33 1.68
CA PHE A 457 1.60 -1.67 0.93
C PHE A 457 0.33 -1.07 1.55
N HIS A 458 -0.47 -0.35 0.75
CA HIS A 458 -1.73 0.26 1.18
C HIS A 458 -2.88 0.03 0.18
N ASN A 459 -2.69 0.39 -1.10
CA ASN A 459 -3.63 0.10 -2.19
C ASN A 459 -3.19 -1.17 -2.93
N THR A 460 -3.38 -2.31 -2.27
CA THR A 460 -2.96 -3.63 -2.77
C THR A 460 -3.97 -4.70 -2.38
N ASP A 461 -4.04 -5.77 -3.17
CA ASP A 461 -4.72 -7.01 -2.82
C ASP A 461 -3.72 -8.18 -2.81
N GLN A 462 -3.63 -8.89 -1.69
CA GLN A 462 -2.79 -10.07 -1.56
C GLN A 462 -3.56 -11.31 -2.00
N LEU A 463 -3.22 -11.83 -3.17
CA LEU A 463 -4.01 -12.84 -3.88
C LEU A 463 -3.97 -14.23 -3.21
N ALA A 464 -2.93 -14.50 -2.43
CA ALA A 464 -2.79 -15.73 -1.65
C ALA A 464 -1.83 -15.54 -0.46
N GLU A 465 -1.86 -16.48 0.48
CA GLU A 465 -0.94 -16.51 1.63
C GLU A 465 0.54 -16.52 1.20
N ALA A 466 1.37 -15.87 2.00
CA ALA A 466 2.81 -15.85 1.79
C ALA A 466 3.40 -17.26 1.99
N LYS A 467 4.36 -17.64 1.14
CA LYS A 467 5.07 -18.93 1.23
C LYS A 467 6.56 -18.71 1.46
N PRO A 468 7.22 -19.58 2.25
CA PRO A 468 8.66 -19.46 2.51
C PRO A 468 9.44 -19.64 1.20
N CYS A 469 10.49 -18.84 1.05
CA CYS A 469 11.34 -18.74 -0.12
C CYS A 469 12.73 -19.25 0.21
N PHE A 470 13.62 -18.41 0.76
CA PHE A 470 15.00 -18.79 1.08
C PHE A 470 15.24 -18.75 2.59
N THR A 471 15.90 -19.79 3.11
CA THR A 471 16.28 -19.88 4.53
C THR A 471 17.80 -19.94 4.65
N PHE A 472 18.33 -19.20 5.61
CA PHE A 472 19.74 -19.23 5.99
C PHE A 472 19.87 -19.48 7.49
N THR A 473 20.89 -20.24 7.87
CA THR A 473 21.15 -20.66 9.26
C THR A 473 22.57 -20.35 9.65
N HIS A 474 22.76 -19.84 10.87
CA HIS A 474 24.03 -19.38 11.41
C HIS A 474 24.30 -20.03 12.77
N PRO A 475 25.47 -20.64 13.01
CA PRO A 475 26.57 -20.81 12.07
C PRO A 475 26.28 -21.82 10.95
N ASN A 476 26.70 -21.49 9.73
CA ASN A 476 26.70 -22.40 8.59
C ASN A 476 27.92 -23.34 8.64
N ARG A 477 27.70 -24.60 9.03
CA ARG A 477 28.76 -25.61 9.18
C ARG A 477 28.95 -26.49 7.94
N ALA A 478 28.43 -26.09 6.79
CA ALA A 478 28.67 -26.82 5.54
C ALA A 478 30.16 -26.85 5.18
N ALA A 479 30.63 -27.95 4.58
CA ALA A 479 32.04 -28.09 4.17
C ALA A 479 32.42 -27.11 3.05
N LEU A 480 31.46 -26.81 2.16
CA LEU A 480 31.54 -25.76 1.16
C LEU A 480 30.28 -24.90 1.33
N ILE A 481 30.47 -23.61 1.59
CA ILE A 481 29.38 -22.66 1.71
C ILE A 481 29.04 -22.11 0.33
N ASP A 482 27.84 -22.40 -0.14
CA ASP A 482 27.23 -21.81 -1.33
C ASP A 482 25.92 -21.15 -0.90
N ASN A 483 25.81 -19.84 -1.07
CA ASN A 483 24.62 -19.07 -0.74
C ASN A 483 23.65 -18.93 -1.92
N SER A 484 24.00 -19.43 -3.10
CA SER A 484 23.11 -19.45 -4.25
C SER A 484 21.86 -20.27 -3.96
N ARG A 485 20.69 -19.77 -4.34
CA ARG A 485 19.40 -20.44 -4.11
C ARG A 485 18.55 -20.47 -5.38
N TYR A 486 17.72 -21.51 -5.47
CA TYR A 486 16.66 -21.63 -6.45
C TYR A 486 15.43 -22.22 -5.74
N THR A 487 14.25 -21.66 -5.99
CA THR A 487 12.99 -22.20 -5.47
C THR A 487 11.89 -22.05 -6.52
N LYS A 488 10.87 -22.89 -6.39
CA LYS A 488 9.64 -22.82 -7.18
C LYS A 488 8.46 -22.80 -6.22
N LEU A 489 7.72 -21.69 -6.23
CA LEU A 489 6.51 -21.53 -5.45
C LEU A 489 5.28 -21.64 -6.37
N SER A 490 4.17 -22.11 -5.83
CA SER A 490 2.93 -22.29 -6.59
C SER A 490 1.74 -21.97 -5.71
N TRP A 491 0.83 -21.13 -6.20
CA TRP A 491 -0.39 -20.72 -5.52
C TRP A 491 -1.61 -21.10 -6.36
N VAL A 492 -2.73 -21.35 -5.70
CA VAL A 492 -4.04 -21.49 -6.35
C VAL A 492 -4.80 -20.19 -6.09
N ILE A 493 -5.11 -19.46 -7.16
CA ILE A 493 -5.90 -18.23 -7.09
C ILE A 493 -7.33 -18.58 -7.50
N GLU A 494 -8.27 -18.41 -6.57
CA GLU A 494 -9.67 -18.84 -6.75
C GLU A 494 -10.51 -17.87 -7.59
N GLU A 495 -10.16 -16.58 -7.58
CA GLU A 495 -10.92 -15.53 -8.27
C GLU A 495 -10.10 -14.89 -9.40
N ALA A 496 -10.78 -14.48 -10.47
CA ALA A 496 -10.16 -13.73 -11.55
C ALA A 496 -9.45 -12.48 -10.99
N SER A 497 -8.16 -12.38 -11.27
CA SER A 497 -7.23 -11.40 -10.68
C SER A 497 -6.12 -11.06 -11.66
N THR A 498 -5.44 -9.93 -11.44
CA THR A 498 -4.25 -9.53 -12.21
C THR A 498 -3.03 -9.55 -11.29
N LEU A 499 -2.06 -10.43 -11.57
CA LEU A 499 -0.78 -10.43 -10.85
C LEU A 499 0.08 -9.26 -11.36
N HIS A 500 0.51 -8.38 -10.45
CA HIS A 500 1.37 -7.25 -10.77
C HIS A 500 2.80 -7.42 -10.22
N GLY A 501 2.97 -8.23 -9.17
CA GLY A 501 4.27 -8.52 -8.57
C GLY A 501 4.14 -9.45 -7.36
N PHE A 502 5.21 -9.54 -6.57
CA PHE A 502 5.23 -10.31 -5.34
C PHE A 502 5.59 -9.42 -4.15
N GLY A 503 4.83 -9.53 -3.06
CA GLY A 503 5.17 -8.96 -1.77
C GLY A 503 6.24 -9.81 -1.09
N GLY A 504 7.36 -9.19 -0.75
CA GLY A 504 8.46 -9.82 -0.03
C GLY A 504 8.39 -9.53 1.47
N TYR A 505 8.60 -10.56 2.29
CA TYR A 505 8.63 -10.47 3.74
C TYR A 505 9.75 -11.37 4.29
N PHE A 506 10.01 -11.31 5.60
CA PHE A 506 10.85 -12.29 6.27
C PHE A 506 10.41 -12.56 7.72
N ASP A 507 10.86 -13.69 8.26
CA ASP A 507 10.92 -13.94 9.70
C ASP A 507 12.36 -14.26 10.13
N ALA A 508 12.65 -14.11 11.42
CA ALA A 508 13.94 -14.46 11.98
C ALA A 508 13.79 -15.18 13.31
N THR A 509 14.59 -16.23 13.48
CA THR A 509 14.81 -16.91 14.74
C THR A 509 16.06 -16.35 15.38
N LEU A 510 15.89 -15.47 16.36
CA LEU A 510 17.03 -14.83 17.04
C LEU A 510 17.84 -15.86 17.87
N PHE A 511 17.19 -16.67 18.70
CA PHE A 511 17.84 -17.69 19.54
C PHE A 511 16.87 -18.82 19.93
N GLU A 512 17.24 -20.09 19.65
CA GLU A 512 16.51 -21.37 19.89
C GLU A 512 15.06 -21.50 19.36
N GLU A 513 14.68 -22.72 18.95
CA GLU A 513 13.38 -23.03 18.34
C GLU A 513 12.20 -22.85 19.31
N GLY A 514 11.12 -22.24 18.82
CA GLY A 514 9.83 -22.14 19.51
C GLY A 514 9.16 -20.77 19.46
N ARG A 515 9.87 -19.73 19.01
CA ARG A 515 9.28 -18.41 18.73
C ARG A 515 9.91 -17.81 17.49
N SER A 516 9.33 -18.12 16.33
CA SER A 516 9.55 -17.34 15.11
C SER A 516 9.03 -15.94 15.39
N TYR A 517 9.90 -14.94 15.31
CA TYR A 517 9.47 -13.56 15.36
C TYR A 517 9.25 -13.11 13.93
N TRP A 518 8.02 -12.68 13.65
CA TRP A 518 7.76 -11.82 12.52
C TRP A 518 8.47 -10.50 12.80
N ILE A 519 9.77 -10.43 12.48
CA ILE A 519 10.43 -9.16 12.21
C ILE A 519 9.99 -8.76 10.81
N GLY A 520 8.68 -8.69 10.58
CA GLY A 520 8.17 -7.87 9.52
C GLY A 520 8.44 -6.46 9.97
N LEU A 521 9.61 -5.92 9.61
CA LEU A 521 9.72 -4.50 9.35
C LEU A 521 8.60 -4.24 8.34
N GLN A 522 7.46 -3.85 8.88
CA GLN A 522 6.32 -3.35 8.15
C GLN A 522 6.71 -1.94 7.68
N THR A 523 7.86 -1.83 6.99
CA THR A 523 8.33 -0.59 6.36
C THR A 523 7.31 -0.10 5.38
#